data_AF-A0A1G1DCF0-F1
#
_entry.id   AF-A0A1G1DCF0-F1
#
_cell.length_a   1.000
_cell.length_b   1.000
_cell.length_c   1.000
_cell.angle_alpha   90.00
_cell.angle_beta   90.00
_cell.angle_gamma   90.00
#
_symmetry.space_group_name_H-M   'P 1'
#
loop_
_entity.id
_entity.type
_entity.pdbx_description
1 polymer ?
#
loop_
_entity_poly.entity_id
_entity_poly.type
_entity_poly.pdbx_seq_one_letter_code
_entity_poly.pdbx_strand_id
1 'polypeptide(L)'
;MLPLKKLIVHIHHIATHFTNALFPVSAVLITLFLITGNSSFETACYYSMIFGLMAIPMAYGSGIYDWKTRFQGRRTRIFDHKVVFGIIFIIIAFISVVWRSFDGGIMHMPGWGRFLYIILIYSLMLTSTYLGYLGGKFI
;
A
#
# COMPACT_ATOMS: atom_id res chain seq x y z
N MET A 1 12.35 11.93 -27.80
CA MET A 1 11.43 12.08 -26.64
C MET A 1 10.50 10.86 -26.39
N LEU A 2 10.41 9.86 -27.27
CA LEU A 2 9.60 8.63 -27.08
C LEU A 2 10.05 7.61 -25.99
N PRO A 3 11.34 7.45 -25.61
CA PRO A 3 11.73 6.37 -24.70
C PRO A 3 11.36 6.62 -23.23
N LEU A 4 11.40 7.89 -22.78
CA LEU A 4 11.12 8.25 -21.39
C LEU A 4 9.64 8.00 -21.00
N LYS A 5 8.71 8.29 -21.91
CA LYS A 5 7.28 8.06 -21.68
C LYS A 5 6.95 6.57 -21.51
N LYS A 6 7.53 5.70 -22.35
CA LYS A 6 7.36 4.24 -22.22
C LYS A 6 7.94 3.72 -20.90
N LEU A 7 9.11 4.23 -20.51
CA LEU A 7 9.75 3.85 -19.24
C LEU A 7 8.87 4.19 -18.03
N ILE A 8 8.30 5.40 -17.98
CA ILE A 8 7.45 5.84 -16.85
C ILE A 8 6.18 4.99 -16.74
N VAL A 9 5.53 4.65 -17.86
CA VAL A 9 4.35 3.77 -17.85
C VAL A 9 4.71 2.36 -17.38
N HIS A 10 5.86 1.84 -17.80
CA HIS A 10 6.31 0.52 -17.35
C HIS A 10 6.62 0.51 -15.84
N ILE A 11 7.32 1.54 -15.35
CA ILE A 11 7.58 1.75 -13.92
C ILE A 11 6.26 1.90 -13.15
N HIS A 12 5.24 2.57 -13.72
CA HIS A 12 3.94 2.71 -13.09
C HIS A 12 3.29 1.35 -12.80
N HIS A 13 3.26 0.47 -13.80
CA HIS A 13 2.67 -0.86 -13.63
C HIS A 13 3.45 -1.68 -12.60
N ILE A 14 4.78 -1.68 -12.67
CA ILE A 14 5.63 -2.39 -11.71
C ILE A 14 5.40 -1.86 -10.29
N ALA A 15 5.48 -0.55 -10.08
CA ALA A 15 5.35 0.07 -8.77
C ALA A 15 3.95 -0.14 -8.17
N THR A 16 2.90 -0.03 -8.98
CA THR A 16 1.52 -0.27 -8.52
C THR A 16 1.27 -1.72 -8.16
N HIS A 17 1.74 -2.68 -8.95
CA HIS A 17 1.62 -4.11 -8.61
C HIS A 17 2.44 -4.48 -7.37
N PHE A 18 3.68 -3.97 -7.28
CA PHE A 18 4.55 -4.22 -6.12
C PHE A 18 3.92 -3.67 -4.83
N THR A 19 3.45 -2.42 -4.86
CA THR A 19 2.76 -1.80 -3.72
C THR A 19 1.49 -2.58 -3.38
N ASN A 20 0.63 -2.87 -4.36
CA ASN A 20 -0.63 -3.57 -4.12
C ASN A 20 -0.47 -5.03 -3.69
N ALA A 21 0.67 -5.66 -3.94
CA ALA A 21 0.96 -7.02 -3.49
C ALA A 21 1.51 -7.05 -2.05
N LEU A 22 2.37 -6.09 -1.67
CA LEU A 22 3.04 -6.10 -0.38
C LEU A 22 2.09 -5.92 0.82
N PHE A 23 1.04 -5.10 0.71
CA PHE A 23 0.11 -4.90 1.83
C PHE A 23 -0.81 -6.10 2.10
N PRO A 24 -1.36 -6.80 1.09
CA PRO A 24 -1.98 -8.11 1.30
C PRO A 24 -1.02 -9.15 1.86
N VAL A 25 0.25 -9.17 1.41
CA VAL A 25 1.28 -10.05 2.00
C VAL A 25 1.50 -9.70 3.48
N SER A 26 1.58 -8.42 3.84
CA SER A 26 1.66 -8.00 5.25
C SER A 26 0.47 -8.47 6.08
N ALA A 27 -0.74 -8.43 5.53
CA ALA A 27 -1.92 -8.97 6.20
C ALA A 27 -1.81 -10.49 6.44
N VAL A 28 -1.36 -11.25 5.43
CA VAL A 28 -1.12 -12.70 5.59
C VAL A 28 -0.04 -12.97 6.65
N LEU A 29 1.06 -12.22 6.62
CA LEU A 29 2.15 -12.36 7.59
C LEU A 29 1.69 -12.07 9.02
N ILE A 30 0.88 -11.02 9.25
CA ILE A 30 0.35 -10.78 10.59
C ILE A 30 -0.64 -11.87 11.00
N THR A 31 -1.46 -12.42 10.09
CA THR A 31 -2.31 -13.58 10.38
C THR A 31 -1.47 -14.79 10.82
N LEU A 32 -0.36 -15.06 10.14
CA LEU A 32 0.55 -16.16 10.50
C LEU A 32 1.17 -15.94 11.88
N PHE A 33 1.57 -14.71 12.22
CA PHE A 33 2.00 -14.38 13.58
C PHE A 33 0.90 -14.67 14.62
N LEU A 34 -0.35 -14.27 14.35
CA LEU A 34 -1.46 -14.47 15.28
C LEU A 34 -1.77 -15.96 15.53
N ILE A 35 -1.60 -16.81 14.52
CA ILE A 35 -1.86 -18.26 14.63
C ILE A 35 -0.68 -19.00 15.27
N THR A 36 0.56 -18.64 14.90
CA THR A 36 1.76 -19.40 15.28
C THR A 36 2.49 -18.84 16.50
N GLY A 37 2.28 -17.57 16.84
CA GLY A 37 3.07 -16.84 17.82
C GLY A 37 4.51 -16.54 17.39
N ASN A 38 4.94 -16.94 16.19
CA ASN A 38 6.31 -16.77 15.75
C ASN A 38 6.59 -15.31 15.34
N SER A 39 7.45 -14.65 16.10
CA SER A 39 7.80 -13.23 15.94
C SER A 39 8.45 -12.89 14.59
N SER A 40 9.04 -13.87 13.90
CA SER A 40 9.61 -13.67 12.56
C SER A 40 8.55 -13.22 11.54
N PHE A 41 7.31 -13.69 11.65
CA PHE A 41 6.24 -13.27 10.75
C PHE A 41 5.81 -11.82 10.99
N GLU A 42 5.78 -11.38 12.25
CA GLU A 42 5.48 -10.00 12.63
C GLU A 42 6.58 -9.06 12.10
N THR A 43 7.84 -9.44 12.27
CA THR A 43 8.98 -8.69 11.74
C THR A 43 8.96 -8.62 10.21
N ALA A 44 8.63 -9.73 9.54
CA ALA A 44 8.46 -9.77 8.09
C ALA A 44 7.29 -8.88 7.62
N CYS A 45 6.17 -8.87 8.35
CA CYS A 45 5.04 -7.97 8.09
C CYS A 45 5.48 -6.50 8.14
N TYR A 46 6.24 -6.12 9.17
CA TYR A 46 6.77 -4.77 9.31
C TYR A 46 7.68 -4.36 8.14
N TYR A 47 8.65 -5.21 7.77
CA TYR A 47 9.52 -4.90 6.63
C TYR A 47 8.76 -4.86 5.30
N SER A 48 7.79 -5.75 5.09
CA SER A 48 6.91 -5.72 3.92
C SER A 48 6.15 -4.39 3.82
N MET A 49 5.64 -3.86 4.94
CA MET A 49 5.00 -2.55 4.97
C MET A 49 5.97 -1.40 4.68
N ILE A 50 7.22 -1.46 5.17
CA ILE A 50 8.26 -0.46 4.84
C ILE A 50 8.52 -0.43 3.33
N PHE A 51 8.77 -1.59 2.71
CA PHE A 51 9.01 -1.66 1.27
C PHE A 51 7.79 -1.19 0.47
N GLY A 52 6.57 -1.52 0.93
CA GLY A 52 5.33 -1.03 0.34
C GLY A 52 5.24 0.50 0.42
N LEU A 53 5.52 1.08 1.59
CA LEU A 53 5.50 2.53 1.81
C LEU A 53 6.55 3.26 0.96
N MET A 54 7.75 2.68 0.78
CA MET A 54 8.80 3.25 -0.08
C MET A 54 8.43 3.19 -1.57
N ALA A 55 7.61 2.23 -1.99
CA ALA A 55 7.16 2.09 -3.37
C ALA A 55 6.00 3.02 -3.74
N ILE A 56 5.22 3.48 -2.75
CA ILE A 56 4.09 4.39 -2.94
C ILE A 56 4.46 5.66 -3.73
N PRO A 57 5.53 6.43 -3.40
CA PRO A 57 5.88 7.64 -4.16
C PRO A 57 6.09 7.36 -5.65
N MET A 58 6.72 6.23 -5.98
CA MET A 58 6.91 5.80 -7.37
C MET A 58 5.57 5.44 -8.02
N ALA A 59 4.70 4.70 -7.34
CA ALA A 59 3.39 4.31 -7.86
C ALA A 59 2.46 5.51 -8.12
N TYR A 60 2.34 6.43 -7.16
CA TYR A 60 1.48 7.62 -7.28
C TYR A 60 2.07 8.66 -8.23
N GLY A 61 3.37 8.92 -8.15
CA GLY A 61 4.03 9.90 -9.03
C GLY A 61 3.90 9.53 -10.50
N SER A 62 4.17 8.25 -10.82
CA SER A 62 3.98 7.72 -12.17
C SER A 62 2.51 7.68 -12.59
N GLY A 63 1.58 7.44 -11.67
CA GLY A 63 0.14 7.46 -11.94
C GLY A 63 -0.41 8.86 -12.26
N ILE A 64 0.07 9.89 -11.57
CA ILE A 64 -0.27 11.29 -11.87
C ILE A 64 0.27 11.68 -13.25
N TYR A 65 1.49 11.24 -13.59
CA TYR A 65 2.05 11.46 -14.93
C TYR A 65 1.21 10.77 -16.02
N ASP A 66 0.80 9.52 -15.79
CA ASP A 66 -0.03 8.78 -16.76
C ASP A 66 -1.42 9.42 -16.93
N TRP A 67 -2.02 9.87 -15.82
CA TRP A 67 -3.27 10.61 -15.83
C TRP A 67 -3.18 11.90 -16.68
N LYS A 68 -2.13 12.69 -16.50
CA LYS A 68 -1.93 13.93 -17.27
C LYS A 68 -1.62 13.66 -18.75
N THR A 69 -0.84 12.62 -19.06
CA THR A 69 -0.31 12.43 -20.42
C THR A 69 -1.10 11.48 -21.31
N ARG A 70 -1.71 10.42 -20.77
CA ARG A 70 -2.57 9.49 -21.53
C ARG A 70 -4.03 9.87 -21.44
N PHE A 71 -4.49 10.27 -20.25
CA PHE A 71 -5.90 10.61 -20.01
C PHE A 71 -6.20 12.11 -20.15
N GLN A 72 -5.20 12.92 -20.54
CA GLN A 72 -5.31 14.37 -20.72
C GLN A 72 -5.84 15.10 -19.47
N GLY A 73 -5.60 14.53 -18.28
CA GLY A 73 -6.12 15.09 -17.03
C GLY A 73 -7.65 15.03 -16.88
N ARG A 74 -8.36 14.24 -17.69
CA ARG A 74 -9.81 14.09 -17.55
C ARG A 74 -10.14 13.46 -16.20
N ARG A 75 -10.97 14.16 -15.42
CA ARG A 75 -11.50 13.64 -14.16
C ARG A 75 -12.67 12.71 -14.45
N THR A 76 -12.62 11.53 -13.86
CA THR A 76 -13.73 10.58 -13.83
C THR A 76 -13.91 10.15 -12.38
N ARG A 77 -15.10 9.60 -12.04
CA ARG A 77 -15.35 9.06 -10.69
C ARG A 77 -14.28 8.05 -10.26
N ILE A 78 -13.71 7.31 -11.21
CA ILE A 78 -12.65 6.33 -10.94
C ILE A 78 -11.34 7.03 -10.54
N PHE A 79 -10.96 8.11 -11.23
CA PHE A 79 -9.78 8.90 -10.86
C PHE A 79 -9.95 9.58 -9.50
N ASP A 80 -11.13 10.16 -9.23
CA ASP A 80 -11.37 10.84 -7.95
C ASP A 80 -11.32 9.84 -6.78
N HIS A 81 -11.92 8.65 -6.93
CA HIS A 81 -11.78 7.59 -5.93
C HIS A 81 -10.32 7.15 -5.75
N LYS A 82 -9.56 6.96 -6.84
CA LYS A 82 -8.13 6.58 -6.75
C LYS A 82 -7.31 7.60 -5.96
N VAL A 83 -7.57 8.90 -6.14
CA VAL A 83 -6.88 9.95 -5.40
C VAL A 83 -7.27 9.92 -3.92
N VAL A 84 -8.56 9.86 -3.61
CA VAL A 84 -9.05 9.87 -2.21
C VAL A 84 -8.59 8.63 -1.44
N PHE A 85 -8.89 7.44 -1.96
CA PHE A 85 -8.46 6.19 -1.33
C PHE A 85 -6.94 6.06 -1.29
N GLY A 86 -6.26 6.66 -2.26
CA GLY A 86 -4.82 6.69 -2.27
C GLY A 86 -4.21 7.54 -1.17
N ILE A 87 -4.74 8.74 -0.92
CA ILE A 87 -4.31 9.57 0.21
C ILE A 87 -4.57 8.84 1.53
N ILE A 88 -5.75 8.25 1.70
CA ILE A 88 -6.10 7.46 2.89
C ILE A 88 -5.10 6.32 3.09
N PHE A 89 -4.80 5.58 2.02
CA PHE A 89 -3.85 4.48 2.04
C PHE A 89 -2.44 4.91 2.50
N ILE A 90 -1.95 6.03 1.96
CA ILE A 90 -0.63 6.58 2.33
C ILE A 90 -0.60 6.94 3.81
N ILE A 91 -1.65 7.60 4.31
CA ILE A 91 -1.74 8.00 5.72
C ILE A 91 -1.74 6.76 6.62
N ILE A 92 -2.57 5.76 6.32
CA ILE A 92 -2.63 4.53 7.12
C ILE A 92 -1.29 3.79 7.08
N ALA A 93 -0.63 3.71 5.91
CA ALA A 93 0.64 3.02 5.76
C ALA A 93 1.74 3.71 6.57
N PHE A 94 1.80 5.04 6.47
CA PHE A 94 2.74 5.85 7.22
C PHE A 94 2.53 5.71 8.73
N ILE A 95 1.29 5.87 9.22
CA ILE A 95 0.96 5.70 10.64
C ILE A 95 1.36 4.30 11.13
N SER A 96 1.05 3.26 10.36
CA SER A 96 1.35 1.87 10.74
C SER A 96 2.85 1.61 10.86
N VAL A 97 3.66 2.11 9.92
CA VAL A 97 5.12 1.96 9.94
C VAL A 97 5.73 2.79 11.07
N VAL A 98 5.30 4.04 11.23
CA VAL A 98 5.83 4.95 12.25
C VAL A 98 5.50 4.45 13.65
N TRP A 99 4.25 4.04 13.90
CA TRP A 99 3.83 3.53 15.21
C TRP A 99 4.68 2.31 15.61
N ARG A 100 4.84 1.33 14.72
CA ARG A 100 5.68 0.15 14.98
C ARG A 100 7.17 0.43 15.12
N SER A 101 7.64 1.55 14.57
CA SER A 101 9.02 2.02 14.75
C SER A 101 9.26 2.62 16.13
N PHE A 102 8.24 3.27 16.72
CA PHE A 102 8.33 3.84 18.07
C PHE A 102 8.01 2.83 19.16
N ASP A 103 7.05 1.94 18.92
CA ASP A 103 6.68 0.88 19.85
C ASP A 103 6.89 -0.47 19.16
N GLY A 104 8.05 -1.07 19.45
CA GLY A 104 8.40 -2.37 18.91
C GLY A 104 7.63 -3.54 19.53
N GLY A 105 6.93 -3.29 20.65
CA GLY A 105 6.22 -4.29 21.43
C GLY A 105 4.73 -4.37 21.16
N ILE A 106 4.17 -3.53 20.27
CA ILE A 106 2.70 -3.41 20.01
C ILE A 106 2.03 -4.77 19.85
N MET A 107 2.67 -5.70 19.13
CA MET A 107 2.10 -7.01 18.83
C MET A 107 2.36 -8.08 19.91
N HIS A 108 3.31 -7.84 20.81
CA HIS A 108 3.72 -8.78 21.86
C HIS A 108 2.96 -8.58 23.18
N MET A 109 2.45 -7.37 23.43
CA MET A 109 1.66 -7.09 24.63
C MET A 109 0.16 -7.15 24.34
N PRO A 110 -0.65 -7.81 25.18
CA PRO A 110 -2.10 -7.76 25.07
C PRO A 110 -2.58 -6.34 25.42
N GLY A 111 -3.44 -5.76 24.57
CA GLY A 111 -4.01 -4.44 24.81
C GLY A 111 -4.72 -3.86 23.59
N TRP A 112 -5.39 -2.72 23.79
CA TRP A 112 -6.11 -2.01 22.72
C TRP A 112 -5.21 -1.60 21.56
N GLY A 113 -3.94 -1.25 21.82
CA GLY A 113 -2.97 -0.89 20.79
C GLY A 113 -2.75 -2.02 19.77
N ARG A 114 -2.64 -3.27 20.25
CA ARG A 114 -2.51 -4.46 19.39
C ARG A 114 -3.70 -4.60 18.45
N PHE A 115 -4.92 -4.48 18.97
CA PHE A 115 -6.14 -4.61 18.19
C PHE A 115 -6.26 -3.51 17.12
N LEU A 116 -6.00 -2.25 17.49
CA LEU A 116 -6.00 -1.13 16.56
C LEU A 116 -4.95 -1.31 15.46
N TYR A 117 -3.76 -1.77 15.82
CA TYR A 117 -2.68 -2.00 14.85
C TYR A 117 -3.04 -3.11 13.84
N ILE A 118 -3.70 -4.18 14.30
CA ILE A 118 -4.25 -5.22 13.41
C ILE A 118 -5.28 -4.62 12.43
N ILE A 119 -6.20 -3.78 12.91
CA ILE A 119 -7.20 -3.12 12.05
C ILE A 119 -6.51 -2.26 10.98
N LEU A 120 -5.46 -1.51 11.34
CA LEU A 120 -4.71 -0.71 10.38
C LEU A 120 -4.10 -1.58 9.27
N ILE A 121 -3.48 -2.72 9.62
CA ILE A 121 -2.88 -3.64 8.64
C ILE A 121 -3.94 -4.22 7.69
N TYR A 122 -5.08 -4.69 8.21
CA TYR A 122 -6.16 -5.19 7.34
C TYR A 122 -6.82 -4.08 6.52
N SER A 123 -6.89 -2.85 7.04
CA SER A 123 -7.36 -1.70 6.28
C SER A 123 -6.46 -1.40 5.09
N LEU A 124 -5.14 -1.60 5.23
CA LEU A 124 -4.19 -1.49 4.12
C LEU A 124 -4.42 -2.56 3.05
N MET A 125 -4.67 -3.81 3.44
CA MET A 125 -5.03 -4.88 2.50
C MET A 125 -6.30 -4.53 1.72
N LEU A 126 -7.37 -4.12 2.41
CA LEU A 126 -8.65 -3.79 1.77
C LEU A 126 -8.49 -2.60 0.81
N THR A 127 -7.80 -1.54 1.24
CA THR A 127 -7.62 -0.33 0.43
C THR A 127 -6.73 -0.58 -0.79
N SER A 128 -5.62 -1.32 -0.64
CA SER A 128 -4.74 -1.69 -1.76
C SER A 128 -5.46 -2.58 -2.79
N THR A 129 -6.26 -3.54 -2.32
CA THR A 129 -7.08 -4.41 -3.19
C THR A 129 -8.11 -3.58 -3.96
N TYR A 130 -8.79 -2.65 -3.30
CA TYR A 130 -9.75 -1.75 -3.93
C TYR A 130 -9.09 -0.84 -4.98
N LEU A 131 -7.92 -0.27 -4.68
CA LEU A 131 -7.13 0.52 -5.62
C LEU A 131 -6.69 -0.31 -6.84
N GLY A 132 -6.30 -1.58 -6.62
CA GLY A 132 -6.01 -2.54 -7.69
C GLY A 132 -7.22 -2.82 -8.59
N TYR A 133 -8.40 -3.05 -7.98
CA TYR A 133 -9.66 -3.22 -8.70
C TYR A 133 -10.02 -1.99 -9.56
N LEU A 134 -9.87 -0.78 -9.02
CA LEU A 134 -10.04 0.46 -9.81
C LEU A 134 -8.98 0.58 -10.92
N GLY A 135 -7.78 0.03 -10.71
CA GLY A 135 -6.72 -0.07 -11.71
C GLY A 135 -7.12 -0.94 -12.91
N GLY A 136 -7.68 -2.11 -12.66
CA GLY A 136 -8.09 -3.06 -13.70
C GLY A 136 -9.18 -2.54 -14.64
N LYS A 137 -9.97 -1.53 -14.23
CA LYS A 137 -11.00 -0.90 -15.08
C LYS A 137 -10.46 -0.02 -16.20
N PHE A 138 -9.16 0.27 -16.23
CA PHE A 138 -8.51 1.10 -17.25
C PHE A 138 -7.73 0.28 -18.30
N ILE A 139 -7.78 -1.05 -18.22
CA ILE A 139 -7.17 -1.98 -19.17
C ILE A 139 -8.15 -2.25 -20.30
#